data_AF-A0A945USK2-F1
#
_entry.id   AF-A0A945USK2-F1
#
_cell.length_a   1.000
_cell.length_b   1.000
_cell.length_c   1.000
_cell.angle_alpha   90.00
_cell.angle_beta   90.00
_cell.angle_gamma   90.00
#
_symmetry.space_group_name_H-M   'P 1'
#
loop_
_entity.id
_entity.type
_entity.pdbx_description
1 polymer ?
#
loop_
_entity_poly.entity_id
_entity_poly.type
_entity_poly.pdbx_seq_one_letter_code
_entity_poly.pdbx_strand_id
1 'polypeptide(L)'
;MFANLLPFLRKPPQVSPETAFVREVNIHQPVGRSRRSEFWIIVGWVLIGFKTWGTFWLVERYEMPFNPWWIVLPTIFAAGVCTWIYWRRN
;
A
#
# COMPACT_ATOMS: atom_id res chain seq x y z
N MET A 1 28.23 -8.66 3.05
CA MET A 1 29.45 -8.77 2.21
C MET A 1 29.39 -10.01 1.29
N PHE A 2 28.23 -10.32 0.69
CA PHE A 2 28.04 -11.50 -0.19
C PHE A 2 27.34 -11.15 -1.53
N ALA A 3 27.29 -9.87 -1.90
CA ALA A 3 26.65 -9.42 -3.14
C ALA A 3 27.56 -9.53 -4.39
N ASN A 4 28.80 -10.01 -4.24
CA ASN A 4 29.85 -9.91 -5.27
C ASN A 4 30.09 -11.20 -6.07
N LEU A 5 29.25 -12.24 -5.90
CA LEU A 5 29.43 -13.55 -6.56
C LEU A 5 28.58 -13.76 -7.82
N LEU A 6 27.64 -12.86 -8.11
CA LEU A 6 26.80 -12.90 -9.31
C LEU A 6 27.49 -12.57 -10.67
N PRO A 7 28.64 -11.85 -10.75
CA PRO A 7 29.26 -11.54 -12.04
C PRO A 7 29.81 -12.74 -12.80
N PHE A 8 30.13 -13.84 -12.11
CA PHE A 8 30.87 -14.98 -12.70
C PHE A 8 30.03 -15.85 -13.67
N LEU A 9 28.69 -15.73 -13.62
CA LEU A 9 27.76 -16.51 -14.44
C LEU A 9 27.28 -15.78 -15.69
N ARG A 10 27.69 -14.53 -15.93
CA ARG A 10 27.25 -13.76 -17.11
C ARG A 10 28.33 -13.70 -18.18
N LYS A 11 28.00 -14.26 -19.35
CA LYS A 11 28.71 -14.01 -20.61
C LYS A 11 28.55 -12.53 -20.97
N PRO A 12 29.62 -11.75 -21.21
CA PRO A 12 29.49 -10.34 -21.59
C PRO A 12 28.82 -10.26 -22.97
N PRO A 13 27.80 -9.41 -23.17
CA PRO A 13 27.25 -9.17 -24.50
C PRO A 13 28.27 -8.37 -25.32
N GLN A 14 28.50 -8.78 -26.57
CA GLN A 14 29.33 -8.04 -27.51
C GLN A 14 28.64 -6.73 -27.88
N VAL A 15 29.28 -5.62 -27.54
CA VAL A 15 28.82 -4.27 -27.83
C VAL A 15 29.19 -3.93 -29.28
N SER A 16 28.19 -3.86 -30.16
CA SER A 16 28.34 -3.25 -31.48
C SER A 16 28.31 -1.72 -31.33
N PRO A 17 29.29 -0.94 -31.81
CA PRO A 17 29.49 0.46 -31.42
C PRO A 17 28.49 1.49 -31.98
N GLU A 18 27.49 1.10 -32.77
CA GLU A 18 26.82 2.05 -33.68
C GLU A 18 25.33 2.30 -33.45
N THR A 19 24.75 1.87 -32.32
CA THR A 19 23.32 2.15 -32.06
C THR A 19 23.10 2.82 -30.71
N ALA A 20 22.87 4.13 -30.78
CA ALA A 20 22.16 4.95 -29.81
C ALA A 20 22.69 4.93 -28.36
N PHE A 21 23.55 5.89 -28.05
CA PHE A 21 23.94 6.23 -26.68
C PHE A 21 22.73 6.81 -25.92
N VAL A 22 21.87 5.93 -25.44
CA VAL A 22 20.77 6.26 -24.54
C VAL A 22 21.37 6.35 -23.13
N ARG A 23 21.76 7.57 -22.74
CA ARG A 23 22.42 7.86 -21.46
C ARG A 23 21.56 7.50 -20.26
N GLU A 24 20.24 7.65 -20.39
CA GLU A 24 19.23 7.21 -19.43
C GLU A 24 17.84 7.41 -20.03
N VAL A 25 16.98 6.38 -20.02
CA VAL A 25 15.53 6.56 -20.21
C VAL A 25 14.91 6.48 -18.83
N ASN A 26 14.67 7.63 -18.22
CA ASN A 26 13.86 7.68 -17.01
C ASN A 26 12.39 7.60 -17.41
N ILE A 27 11.90 6.37 -17.62
CA ILE A 27 10.48 6.10 -17.78
C ILE A 27 9.86 6.25 -16.39
N HIS A 28 9.44 7.46 -16.03
CA HIS A 28 8.41 7.66 -15.02
C HIS A 28 7.10 7.11 -15.59
N GLN A 29 6.96 5.77 -15.61
CA GLN A 29 5.65 5.17 -15.78
C GLN A 29 4.87 5.58 -14.53
N PRO A 30 3.79 6.38 -14.64
CA PRO A 30 2.88 6.52 -13.51
C PRO A 30 2.47 5.11 -13.14
N VAL A 31 2.64 4.74 -11.87
CA VAL A 31 2.22 3.42 -11.38
C VAL A 31 0.71 3.37 -11.55
N GLY A 32 0.26 2.84 -12.69
CA GLY A 32 -1.14 2.83 -13.06
C GLY A 32 -1.95 2.22 -11.93
N ARG A 33 -3.04 2.88 -11.53
CA ARG A 33 -3.91 2.42 -10.43
C ARG A 33 -4.23 0.95 -10.64
N SER A 34 -3.67 0.10 -9.78
CA SER A 34 -3.92 -1.34 -9.86
C SER A 34 -5.31 -1.60 -9.27
N ARG A 35 -6.20 -2.24 -10.05
CA ARG A 35 -7.54 -2.65 -9.58
C ARG A 35 -7.48 -3.51 -8.31
N ARG A 36 -6.38 -4.24 -8.10
CA ARG A 36 -6.13 -5.02 -6.88
C ARG A 36 -5.98 -4.13 -5.64
N SER A 37 -5.21 -3.05 -5.72
CA SER A 37 -5.02 -2.13 -4.59
C SER A 37 -6.33 -1.46 -4.18
N GLU A 38 -7.14 -1.06 -5.16
CA GLU A 38 -8.45 -0.46 -4.91
C GLU A 38 -9.42 -1.46 -4.24
N PHE A 39 -9.41 -2.72 -4.70
CA PHE A 39 -10.16 -3.80 -4.05
C PHE A 39 -9.76 -4.00 -2.59
N TRP A 40 -8.45 -4.04 -2.29
CA TRP A 40 -7.96 -4.19 -0.92
C TRP A 40 -8.34 -3.02 -0.01
N ILE A 41 -8.37 -1.79 -0.54
CA ILE A 41 -8.84 -0.62 0.21
C ILE A 41 -10.31 -0.78 0.56
N ILE A 42 -11.16 -1.16 -0.39
CA ILE A 42 -12.59 -1.40 -0.15
C ILE A 42 -12.79 -2.51 0.89
N VAL A 43 -12.09 -3.64 0.74
CA VAL A 43 -12.14 -4.74 1.71
C VAL A 43 -11.71 -4.27 3.10
N GLY A 44 -10.64 -3.47 3.20
CA GLY A 44 -10.20 -2.87 4.46
C GLY A 44 -11.28 -2.01 5.10
N TRP A 45 -11.94 -1.15 4.33
CA TRP A 45 -13.06 -0.33 4.81
C TRP A 45 -14.23 -1.17 5.32
N VAL A 46 -14.58 -2.26 4.62
CA VAL A 46 -15.65 -3.18 5.06
C VAL A 46 -15.28 -3.86 6.37
N LEU A 47 -14.04 -4.36 6.52
CA LEU A 47 -13.55 -4.95 7.78
C LEU A 47 -13.59 -3.94 8.93
N ILE A 48 -13.18 -2.70 8.69
CA ILE A 48 -13.22 -1.63 9.69
C ILE A 48 -14.67 -1.36 10.09
N GLY A 49 -15.58 -1.23 9.14
CA GLY A 49 -17.01 -1.03 9.38
C GLY A 49 -17.59 -2.12 10.29
N PHE A 50 -17.32 -3.38 9.96
CA PHE A 50 -17.73 -4.53 10.76
C PHE A 50 -17.15 -4.50 12.19
N LYS A 51 -15.85 -4.21 12.32
CA LYS A 51 -15.21 -4.06 13.62
C LYS A 51 -15.84 -2.93 14.43
N THR A 52 -16.09 -1.78 13.82
CA THR A 52 -16.66 -0.61 14.52
C THR A 52 -18.09 -0.91 14.98
N TRP A 53 -18.89 -1.55 14.14
CA TRP A 53 -20.21 -2.05 14.52
C TRP A 53 -20.14 -2.99 15.72
N GLY A 54 -19.25 -3.99 15.68
CA GLY A 54 -19.04 -4.90 16.79
C GLY A 54 -18.60 -4.18 18.07
N THR A 55 -17.81 -3.10 17.95
CA THR A 55 -17.36 -2.31 19.11
C THR A 55 -18.54 -1.59 19.77
N PHE A 56 -19.42 -0.96 18.98
CA PHE A 56 -20.65 -0.32 19.49
C PHE A 56 -21.58 -1.33 20.13
N TRP A 57 -21.82 -2.45 19.43
CA TRP A 57 -22.66 -3.52 19.95
C TRP A 57 -22.14 -4.07 21.28
N LEU A 58 -20.82 -4.27 21.42
CA LEU A 58 -20.24 -4.77 22.65
C LEU A 58 -20.41 -3.77 23.81
N VAL A 59 -20.18 -2.47 23.55
CA VAL A 59 -20.31 -1.44 24.58
C VAL A 59 -21.75 -1.30 25.05
N GLU A 60 -22.71 -1.32 24.12
CA GLU A 60 -24.14 -1.29 24.45
C GLU A 60 -24.59 -2.57 25.17
N ARG A 61 -24.16 -3.75 24.69
CA ARG A 61 -24.58 -5.04 25.22
C ARG A 61 -24.08 -5.35 26.63
N TYR A 62 -22.91 -4.80 26.98
CA TYR A 62 -22.25 -5.02 28.28
C TYR A 62 -22.22 -3.78 29.17
N GLU A 63 -22.95 -2.71 28.80
CA GLU A 63 -23.06 -1.45 29.57
C GLU A 63 -21.68 -0.92 30.03
N MET A 64 -20.71 -0.97 29.13
CA MET A 64 -19.34 -0.61 29.48
C MET A 64 -19.24 0.89 29.84
N PRO A 65 -18.53 1.26 30.92
CA PRO A 65 -18.46 2.64 31.42
C PRO A 65 -17.46 3.50 30.62
N PHE A 66 -17.45 3.37 29.29
CA PHE A 66 -16.64 4.20 28.40
C PHE A 66 -17.32 4.43 27.07
N ASN A 67 -16.99 5.54 26.42
CA ASN A 67 -17.57 5.89 25.14
C ASN A 67 -16.87 5.13 23.99
N PRO A 68 -17.59 4.34 23.17
CA PRO A 68 -17.00 3.54 22.08
C PRO A 68 -16.28 4.38 21.02
N TRP A 69 -16.62 5.68 20.90
CA TRP A 69 -15.96 6.61 19.99
C TRP A 69 -14.45 6.71 20.21
N TRP A 70 -13.96 6.54 21.45
CA TRP A 70 -12.52 6.54 21.73
C TRP A 70 -11.74 5.46 20.96
N ILE A 71 -12.39 4.36 20.62
CA ILE A 71 -11.79 3.24 19.89
C ILE A 71 -12.04 3.38 18.38
N VAL A 72 -13.23 3.85 18.02
CA VAL A 72 -13.67 3.95 16.62
C VAL A 72 -12.97 5.09 15.89
N LEU A 73 -12.87 6.26 16.51
CA LEU A 73 -12.36 7.49 15.91
C LEU A 73 -10.90 7.38 15.42
N PRO A 74 -9.92 6.87 16.21
CA PRO A 74 -8.55 6.67 15.71
C PRO A 74 -8.46 5.60 14.62
N THR A 75 -9.33 4.57 14.65
CA THR A 75 -9.36 3.52 13.62
C THR A 75 -9.81 4.09 12.27
N ILE A 76 -10.91 4.86 12.26
CA ILE A 76 -11.43 5.51 11.06
C ILE A 76 -10.44 6.56 10.55
N PHE A 77 -9.83 7.32 11.46
CA PHE A 77 -8.82 8.32 11.09
C PHE A 77 -7.61 7.69 10.39
N ALA A 78 -7.03 6.63 10.96
CA ALA A 78 -5.90 5.93 10.36
C ALA A 78 -6.25 5.35 8.98
N ALA A 79 -7.43 4.75 8.84
CA ALA A 79 -7.91 4.23 7.57
C ALA A 79 -8.11 5.33 6.51
N GLY A 80 -8.65 6.47 6.92
CA GLY A 80 -8.79 7.67 6.10
C GLY A 80 -7.43 8.18 5.63
N VAL A 81 -6.44 8.26 6.52
CA VAL A 81 -5.06 8.67 6.18
C VAL A 81 -4.42 7.69 5.20
N CYS A 82 -4.54 6.38 5.41
CA CYS A 82 -4.03 5.39 4.47
C CYS A 82 -4.67 5.52 3.08
N THR A 83 -5.99 5.74 3.04
CA THR A 83 -6.74 5.94 1.80
C THR A 83 -6.34 7.24 1.10
N TRP A 84 -6.14 8.33 1.87
CA TRP A 84 -5.66 9.61 1.36
C TRP A 84 -4.27 9.46 0.74
N ILE A 85 -3.33 8.83 1.44
CA ILE A 85 -1.96 8.63 0.96
C ILE A 85 -1.98 7.83 -0.34
N TYR A 86 -2.83 6.80 -0.44
CA TYR A 86 -3.03 6.05 -1.68
C TYR A 86 -3.52 6.96 -2.82
N TRP A 87 -4.47 7.85 -2.56
CA TRP A 87 -4.98 8.79 -3.56
C TRP A 87 -3.92 9.82 -3.99
N ARG A 88 -3.10 10.31 -3.05
CA ARG A 88 -2.04 11.31 -3.29
C ARG A 88 -0.78 10.74 -3.93
N ARG A 89 -0.64 9.41 -3.99
CA ARG A 89 0.51 8.73 -4.62
C ARG A 89 0.46 8.82 -6.16
N ASN A 90 -0.63 9.31 -6.71
CA ASN A 90 -0.83 9.59 -8.14
C ASN A 90 -1.05 11.09 -8.36
#